data_AF-A0A1H5WYA5-F1
#
_entry.id   AF-A0A1H5WYA5-F1
#
_cell.length_a   1.000
_cell.length_b   1.000
_cell.length_c   1.000
_cell.angle_alpha   90.00
_cell.angle_beta   90.00
_cell.angle_gamma   90.00
#
_symmetry.space_group_name_H-M   'P 1'
#
loop_
_entity.id
_entity.type
_entity.pdbx_description
1 polymer ?
#
loop_
_entity_poly.entity_id
_entity_poly.type
_entity_poly.pdbx_seq_one_letter_code
_entity_poly.pdbx_strand_id
1 'polypeptide(L)'
;MPHSVQYVLPGAGDDIAGRLERALTRAGRSVLARRPLAGPEPYPLPEPGTLRWQVRRLPADLVFDEDFNVPGADEPDPAFLLVQETMPGGERWSDEGWDLTLCRELSAEADGFVCALDNWDYICRHGVAMFLAGRTVEARERTVHSALSLGGPRPDNWWLSVWDIHGRHTMELLDESACWLFGQVAHTEDWIVTPAGPFTAEPPSPVCRVVLPGLEQAPPGPLPPGVRVRAGRLDGAPFTVLGHEGRLADLDLAALSAGISQPVVGLEVPGAGEPFTWAHARGGEITATGRGQGAEDLLAAVRPLGDAPGLFFGG
;
A
#
# COMPACT_ATOMS: atom_id res chain seq x y z
N MET A 1 -13.38 3.57 23.92
CA MET A 1 -12.10 3.86 23.23
C MET A 1 -12.42 4.54 21.92
N PRO A 2 -11.63 5.53 21.46
CA PRO A 2 -11.78 6.06 20.12
C PRO A 2 -11.54 4.93 19.12
N HIS A 3 -12.47 4.77 18.19
CA HIS A 3 -12.30 3.90 17.04
C HIS A 3 -11.35 4.59 16.06
N SER A 4 -10.36 3.86 15.57
CA SER A 4 -9.43 4.38 14.57
C SER A 4 -9.20 3.39 13.45
N VAL A 5 -9.21 3.91 12.23
CA VAL A 5 -8.85 3.18 11.02
C VAL A 5 -7.42 3.59 10.63
N GLN A 6 -6.58 2.62 10.27
CA GLN A 6 -5.18 2.86 9.93
C GLN A 6 -4.92 2.49 8.47
N TYR A 7 -4.28 3.39 7.71
CA TYR A 7 -3.84 3.17 6.35
C TYR A 7 -2.32 3.33 6.30
N VAL A 8 -1.64 2.37 5.67
CA VAL A 8 -0.19 2.41 5.49
C VAL A 8 0.10 2.42 4.00
N LEU A 9 0.87 3.43 3.60
CA LEU A 9 1.39 3.60 2.26
C LEU A 9 2.92 3.76 2.32
N PRO A 10 3.70 2.79 1.84
CA PRO A 10 5.15 2.91 1.76
C PRO A 10 5.61 3.86 0.64
N GLY A 11 6.84 4.35 0.78
CA GLY A 11 7.51 5.30 -0.12
C GLY A 11 6.73 6.60 -0.29
N ALA A 12 6.55 7.22 0.86
CA ALA A 12 5.95 8.51 1.02
C ALA A 12 6.95 9.61 0.59
N GLY A 13 7.07 9.87 -0.72
CA GLY A 13 7.88 10.98 -1.28
C GLY A 13 7.46 12.38 -0.80
N ASP A 14 8.14 13.44 -1.23
CA ASP A 14 8.06 14.74 -0.55
C ASP A 14 6.71 15.50 -0.63
N ASP A 15 5.84 15.22 -1.62
CA ASP A 15 4.51 15.86 -1.80
C ASP A 15 3.35 15.06 -1.15
N ILE A 16 3.52 14.57 0.09
CA ILE A 16 2.48 13.76 0.73
C ILE A 16 1.18 14.50 0.98
N ALA A 17 1.26 15.73 1.47
CA ALA A 17 0.06 16.53 1.70
C ALA A 17 -0.72 16.72 0.39
N GLY A 18 -0.05 17.08 -0.71
CA GLY A 18 -0.69 17.23 -2.01
C GLY A 18 -1.32 15.93 -2.52
N ARG A 19 -0.61 14.81 -2.40
CA ARG A 19 -1.12 13.47 -2.79
C ARG A 19 -2.36 13.08 -1.98
N LEU A 20 -2.30 13.23 -0.66
CA LEU A 20 -3.41 12.91 0.24
C LEU A 20 -4.65 13.77 -0.07
N GLU A 21 -4.47 15.07 -0.32
CA GLU A 21 -5.56 15.96 -0.70
C GLU A 21 -6.19 15.59 -2.05
N ARG A 22 -5.39 15.23 -3.05
CA ARG A 22 -5.89 14.73 -4.34
C ARG A 22 -6.65 13.43 -4.19
N ALA A 23 -6.14 12.49 -3.39
CA ALA A 23 -6.81 11.23 -3.11
C ALA A 23 -8.15 11.44 -2.37
N LEU A 24 -8.20 12.32 -1.36
CA LEU A 24 -9.44 12.72 -0.69
C LEU A 24 -10.45 13.31 -1.67
N THR A 25 -9.99 14.21 -2.55
CA THR A 25 -10.85 14.84 -3.56
C THR A 25 -11.46 13.79 -4.49
N ARG A 26 -10.67 12.83 -4.97
CA ARG A 26 -11.16 11.72 -5.81
C ARG A 26 -12.08 10.76 -5.06
N ALA A 27 -11.88 10.60 -3.75
CA ALA A 27 -12.78 9.87 -2.89
C ALA A 27 -14.08 10.62 -2.57
N GLY A 28 -14.27 11.83 -3.11
CA GLY A 28 -15.45 12.66 -2.88
C GLY A 28 -15.44 13.36 -1.52
N ARG A 29 -14.27 13.52 -0.90
CA ARG A 29 -14.09 14.17 0.40
C ARG A 29 -13.41 15.53 0.25
N SER A 30 -13.55 16.36 1.27
CA SER A 30 -12.92 17.68 1.32
C SER A 30 -12.27 17.94 2.67
N VAL A 31 -11.11 18.60 2.65
CA VAL A 31 -10.42 19.07 3.85
C VAL A 31 -11.06 20.37 4.31
N LEU A 32 -11.64 20.34 5.51
CA LEU A 32 -12.32 21.48 6.13
C LEU A 32 -11.36 22.34 6.97
N ALA A 33 -10.38 21.70 7.62
CA ALA A 33 -9.36 22.38 8.40
C ALA A 33 -8.08 21.53 8.47
N ARG A 34 -6.93 22.20 8.65
CA ARG A 34 -5.62 21.55 8.88
C ARG A 34 -4.99 22.11 10.14
N ARG A 35 -4.40 21.22 10.94
CA ARG A 35 -3.69 21.55 12.16
C ARG A 35 -2.35 20.81 12.18
N PRO A 36 -1.23 21.50 11.90
CA PRO A 36 0.10 20.95 12.11
C PRO A 36 0.29 20.57 13.57
N LEU A 37 0.92 19.42 13.82
CA LEU A 37 1.29 19.00 15.17
C LEU A 37 2.79 19.22 15.34
N ALA A 38 3.16 20.00 16.34
CA ALA A 38 4.56 20.32 16.65
C ALA A 38 5.03 19.58 17.89
N GLY A 39 6.30 19.18 17.89
CA GLY A 39 6.97 18.53 19.02
C GLY A 39 7.15 17.01 18.86
N PRO A 40 7.93 16.39 19.76
CA PRO A 40 8.10 14.94 19.78
C PRO A 40 6.84 14.23 20.29
N GLU A 41 6.67 12.98 19.89
CA GLU A 41 5.62 12.10 20.43
C GLU A 41 5.68 12.00 21.97
N PRO A 42 4.55 11.77 22.66
CA PRO A 42 3.22 11.46 22.12
C PRO A 42 2.38 12.69 21.76
N TYR A 43 1.69 12.63 20.63
CA TYR A 43 0.71 13.64 20.21
C TYR A 43 -0.62 13.48 20.96
N PRO A 44 -1.40 14.56 21.14
CA PRO A 44 -2.75 14.45 21.69
C PRO A 44 -3.62 13.53 20.84
N LEU A 45 -4.62 12.86 21.42
CA LEU A 45 -5.55 12.05 20.63
C LEU A 45 -6.28 12.94 19.60
N PRO A 46 -6.46 12.49 18.35
CA PRO A 46 -7.21 13.25 17.37
C PRO A 46 -8.66 13.40 17.82
N GLU A 47 -9.26 14.56 17.54
CA GLU A 47 -10.68 14.77 17.77
C GLU A 47 -11.50 13.86 16.84
N PRO A 48 -12.73 13.46 17.19
CA PRO A 48 -13.56 12.64 16.30
C PRO A 48 -13.78 13.29 14.92
N GLY A 49 -13.72 12.52 13.84
CA GLY A 49 -13.81 13.02 12.47
C GLY A 49 -12.50 13.63 11.93
N THR A 50 -11.38 13.30 12.56
CA THR A 50 -10.06 13.80 12.18
C THR A 50 -9.27 12.71 11.48
N LEU A 51 -8.72 13.05 10.31
CA LEU A 51 -7.68 12.28 9.65
C LEU A 51 -6.33 12.82 10.11
N ARG A 52 -5.66 12.09 11.01
CA ARG A 52 -4.26 12.31 11.33
C ARG A 52 -3.41 11.61 10.30
N TRP A 53 -2.43 12.28 9.73
CA TRP A 53 -1.43 11.62 8.89
C TRP A 53 -0.03 11.95 9.37
N GLN A 54 0.87 10.99 9.12
CA GLN A 54 2.24 11.00 9.60
C GLN A 54 3.15 10.46 8.50
N VAL A 55 4.25 11.15 8.27
CA VAL A 55 5.39 10.59 7.53
C VAL A 55 6.33 10.00 8.57
N ARG A 56 6.50 8.69 8.56
CA ARG A 56 7.44 7.95 9.41
C ARG A 56 8.66 7.52 8.61
N ARG A 57 9.85 7.64 9.19
CA ARG A 57 11.12 7.21 8.59
C ARG A 57 11.82 6.22 9.50
N LEU A 58 12.69 5.39 8.92
CA LEU A 58 13.62 4.60 9.72
C LEU A 58 14.49 5.55 10.57
N PRO A 59 14.71 5.23 11.86
CA PRO A 59 15.72 5.94 12.64
C PRO A 59 17.10 5.74 12.00
N ALA A 60 17.86 6.81 11.82
CA ALA A 60 19.22 6.76 11.29
C ALA A 60 20.18 5.89 12.15
N ASP A 61 19.78 5.57 13.39
CA ASP A 61 20.61 4.94 14.42
C ASP A 61 20.45 3.40 14.53
N LEU A 62 19.73 2.72 13.61
CA LEU A 62 19.55 1.26 13.67
C LEU A 62 20.76 0.44 13.17
N VAL A 63 21.97 1.00 13.25
CA VAL A 63 23.22 0.24 13.10
C VAL A 63 23.75 -0.07 14.50
N PHE A 64 23.54 -1.30 14.98
CA PHE A 64 24.38 -1.85 16.05
C PHE A 64 25.77 -2.14 15.46
N ASP A 65 26.67 -1.15 15.51
CA ASP A 65 28.09 -1.36 15.22
C ASP A 65 28.95 -0.58 16.21
N GLU A 66 30.03 -1.19 16.70
CA GLU A 66 30.80 -0.77 17.87
C GLU A 66 31.69 0.49 17.61
N ASP A 67 31.74 1.00 16.38
CA ASP A 67 32.81 1.92 15.93
C ASP A 67 32.37 3.31 15.40
N PHE A 68 31.14 3.78 15.68
CA PHE A 68 30.71 5.19 15.59
C PHE A 68 31.27 6.04 14.41
N ASN A 69 31.20 5.54 13.17
CA ASN A 69 31.46 6.37 11.98
C ASN A 69 30.32 6.24 10.97
N VAL A 70 29.67 7.36 10.65
CA VAL A 70 28.62 7.48 9.62
C VAL A 70 29.20 8.23 8.41
N PRO A 71 29.41 7.59 7.26
CA PRO A 71 29.62 8.30 6.00
C PRO A 71 28.26 8.61 5.34
N GLY A 72 27.92 9.90 5.24
CA GLY A 72 27.03 10.50 4.23
C GLY A 72 25.75 9.78 3.84
N ALA A 73 24.66 10.01 4.58
CA ALA A 73 23.30 9.72 4.11
C ALA A 73 22.79 10.84 3.20
N ASP A 74 23.22 10.82 1.92
CA ASP A 74 22.66 11.66 0.86
C ASP A 74 21.41 11.04 0.20
N GLU A 75 20.94 9.87 0.67
CA GLU A 75 19.73 9.21 0.16
C GLU A 75 18.58 9.32 1.18
N PRO A 76 17.35 9.69 0.75
CA PRO A 76 16.22 9.75 1.66
C PRO A 76 15.81 8.32 2.07
N ASP A 77 15.90 8.03 3.37
CA ASP A 77 15.38 6.81 4.00
C ASP A 77 13.97 6.47 3.52
N PRO A 78 13.58 5.18 3.44
CA PRO A 78 12.22 4.82 3.08
C PRO A 78 11.24 5.47 4.05
N ALA A 79 10.43 6.37 3.50
CA ALA A 79 9.39 7.08 4.23
C ALA A 79 8.06 6.34 4.09
N PHE A 80 7.27 6.29 5.14
CA PHE A 80 5.97 5.65 5.19
C PHE A 80 4.92 6.68 5.56
N LEU A 81 3.82 6.70 4.80
CA LEU A 81 2.64 7.46 5.16
C LEU A 81 1.76 6.55 6.02
N LEU A 82 1.63 6.91 7.29
CA LEU A 82 0.61 6.38 8.18
C LEU A 82 -0.54 7.38 8.25
N VAL A 83 -1.73 6.95 7.90
CA VAL A 83 -2.96 7.72 8.09
C VAL A 83 -3.81 7.03 9.14
N GLN A 84 -4.23 7.78 10.15
CA GLN A 84 -5.14 7.36 11.19
C GLN A 84 -6.40 8.23 11.14
N GLU A 85 -7.54 7.62 10.86
CA GLU A 85 -8.83 8.31 10.86
C GLU A 85 -9.60 7.98 12.13
N THR A 86 -10.00 9.01 12.88
CA THR A 86 -10.94 8.88 13.99
C THR A 86 -12.37 9.05 13.48
N MET A 87 -13.26 8.12 13.84
CA MET A 87 -14.66 8.25 13.46
C MET A 87 -15.33 9.48 14.10
N PRO A 88 -16.38 10.06 13.47
CA PRO A 88 -17.15 11.15 14.04
C PRO A 88 -17.71 10.79 15.42
N GLY A 89 -17.70 11.75 16.34
CA GLY A 89 -18.11 11.53 17.72
C GLY A 89 -19.60 11.72 17.85
N GLY A 90 -20.32 10.70 18.32
CA GLY A 90 -21.66 10.88 18.90
C GLY A 90 -22.86 10.40 18.09
N GLU A 91 -22.71 9.74 16.95
CA GLU A 91 -23.87 9.18 16.24
C GLU A 91 -23.71 7.69 15.90
N ARG A 92 -24.84 6.99 16.07
CA ARG A 92 -25.07 5.55 15.97
C ARG A 92 -24.35 4.89 14.78
N TRP A 93 -23.77 3.73 15.04
CA TRP A 93 -23.82 2.50 14.23
C TRP A 93 -24.12 2.68 12.72
N SER A 94 -23.41 3.57 12.02
CA SER A 94 -23.60 3.68 10.57
C SER A 94 -22.71 2.64 9.90
N ASP A 95 -23.22 2.05 8.82
CA ASP A 95 -22.48 1.15 7.93
C ASP A 95 -21.29 1.86 7.22
N GLU A 96 -20.93 3.08 7.63
CA GLU A 96 -20.05 4.02 6.92
C GLU A 96 -18.60 4.02 7.45
N GLY A 97 -18.20 3.00 8.22
CA GLY A 97 -17.05 3.18 9.14
C GLY A 97 -15.63 2.89 8.66
N TRP A 98 -15.38 2.76 7.36
CA TRP A 98 -14.03 2.85 6.82
C TRP A 98 -14.08 3.41 5.40
N ASP A 99 -13.33 4.49 5.19
CA ASP A 99 -13.04 5.07 3.87
C ASP A 99 -12.13 4.20 2.98
N LEU A 100 -12.66 3.06 2.53
CA LEU A 100 -12.02 2.18 1.54
C LEU A 100 -11.81 2.89 0.20
N THR A 101 -12.64 3.89 -0.11
CA THR A 101 -12.49 4.70 -1.32
C THR A 101 -11.21 5.51 -1.25
N LEU A 102 -10.93 6.20 -0.15
CA LEU A 102 -9.65 6.89 0.05
C LEU A 102 -8.46 5.95 -0.06
N CYS A 103 -8.55 4.74 0.50
CA CYS A 103 -7.47 3.75 0.39
C CYS A 103 -7.17 3.38 -1.07
N ARG A 104 -8.22 3.15 -1.86
CA ARG A 104 -8.10 2.92 -3.31
C ARG A 104 -7.49 4.13 -4.02
N GLU A 105 -7.96 5.33 -3.72
CA GLU A 105 -7.46 6.55 -4.38
C GLU A 105 -6.04 6.92 -3.99
N LEU A 106 -5.62 6.63 -2.75
CA LEU A 106 -4.23 6.74 -2.29
C LEU A 106 -3.33 5.75 -3.01
N SER A 107 -3.79 4.51 -3.16
CA SER A 107 -3.08 3.48 -3.93
C SER A 107 -2.93 3.90 -5.40
N ALA A 108 -3.96 4.53 -5.99
CA ALA A 108 -3.90 5.09 -7.33
C ALA A 108 -2.91 6.26 -7.45
N GLU A 109 -2.94 7.22 -6.50
CA GLU A 109 -1.98 8.33 -6.45
C GLU A 109 -0.54 7.86 -6.32
N ALA A 110 -0.32 6.81 -5.54
CA ALA A 110 1.00 6.25 -5.30
C ALA A 110 1.51 5.34 -6.40
N ASP A 111 0.62 4.95 -7.31
CA ASP A 111 0.87 3.87 -8.25
C ASP A 111 1.42 2.60 -7.57
N GLY A 112 0.90 2.29 -6.38
CA GLY A 112 1.48 1.29 -5.49
C GLY A 112 0.47 0.71 -4.50
N PHE A 113 0.96 -0.01 -3.48
CA PHE A 113 0.08 -0.66 -2.51
C PHE A 113 -0.41 0.29 -1.42
N VAL A 114 -1.64 0.06 -0.98
CA VAL A 114 -2.15 0.55 0.30
C VAL A 114 -2.71 -0.62 1.07
N CYS A 115 -2.28 -0.76 2.31
CA CYS A 115 -2.89 -1.66 3.29
C CYS A 115 -3.66 -0.84 4.30
N ALA A 116 -4.84 -1.31 4.62
CA ALA A 116 -5.73 -0.56 5.47
C ALA A 116 -6.50 -1.49 6.39
N LEU A 117 -6.80 -0.96 7.57
CA LEU A 117 -7.07 -1.74 8.77
C LEU A 117 -8.10 -1.04 9.62
N ASP A 118 -9.09 -1.82 10.00
CA ASP A 118 -10.12 -1.38 10.92
C ASP A 118 -10.17 -2.36 12.12
N ASN A 119 -10.00 -1.82 13.32
CA ASN A 119 -10.23 -2.57 14.55
C ASN A 119 -11.10 -1.79 15.54
N TRP A 120 -12.20 -2.43 15.93
CA TRP A 120 -13.03 -1.97 17.04
C TRP A 120 -13.58 -3.16 17.86
N ASP A 121 -12.79 -3.58 18.83
CA ASP A 121 -13.08 -4.75 19.68
C ASP A 121 -14.42 -4.65 20.43
N TYR A 122 -14.83 -3.46 20.87
CA TYR A 122 -16.07 -3.28 21.65
C TYR A 122 -17.35 -3.64 20.87
N ILE A 123 -17.35 -3.47 19.54
CA ILE A 123 -18.50 -3.79 18.68
C ILE A 123 -18.24 -4.98 17.75
N CYS A 124 -17.14 -5.72 17.98
CA CYS A 124 -16.71 -6.84 17.14
C CYS A 124 -16.59 -6.46 15.65
N ARG A 125 -16.13 -5.24 15.36
CA ARG A 125 -15.88 -4.78 13.99
C ARG A 125 -14.40 -4.92 13.66
N HIS A 126 -14.13 -5.66 12.59
CA HIS A 126 -12.78 -5.90 12.11
C HIS A 126 -12.79 -5.85 10.58
N GLY A 127 -11.79 -5.20 10.01
CA GLY A 127 -11.62 -5.15 8.57
C GLY A 127 -10.15 -5.15 8.15
N VAL A 128 -9.91 -5.71 6.96
CA VAL A 128 -8.62 -5.68 6.27
C VAL A 128 -8.85 -5.46 4.78
N ALA A 129 -7.97 -4.70 4.14
CA ALA A 129 -8.03 -4.45 2.72
C ALA A 129 -6.65 -4.13 2.15
N MET A 130 -6.50 -4.50 0.90
CA MET A 130 -5.30 -4.33 0.11
C MET A 130 -5.68 -3.84 -1.27
N PHE A 131 -5.04 -2.74 -1.67
CA PHE A 131 -5.21 -2.12 -2.98
C PHE A 131 -3.87 -2.04 -3.68
N LEU A 132 -3.84 -2.22 -5.01
CA LEU A 132 -2.67 -1.99 -5.86
C LEU A 132 -3.03 -1.04 -6.99
N ALA A 133 -2.33 0.09 -7.10
CA ALA A 133 -2.53 1.10 -8.14
C ALA A 133 -4.01 1.44 -8.41
N GLY A 134 -4.81 1.58 -7.35
CA GLY A 134 -6.24 1.89 -7.46
C GLY A 134 -7.14 0.71 -7.81
N ARG A 135 -6.66 -0.53 -7.63
CA ARG A 135 -7.43 -1.76 -7.79
C ARG A 135 -7.53 -2.53 -6.48
N THR A 136 -8.74 -2.91 -6.14
CA THR A 136 -9.07 -3.75 -4.98
C THR A 136 -8.54 -5.16 -5.23
N VAL A 137 -7.56 -5.59 -4.43
CA VAL A 137 -7.06 -6.97 -4.41
C VAL A 137 -7.88 -7.78 -3.42
N GLU A 138 -8.08 -7.23 -2.23
CA GLU A 138 -8.88 -7.80 -1.15
C GLU A 138 -9.50 -6.67 -0.34
N ALA A 139 -10.77 -6.82 0.04
CA ALA A 139 -11.41 -5.97 1.03
C ALA A 139 -12.42 -6.81 1.81
N ARG A 140 -12.22 -6.90 3.12
CA ARG A 140 -13.03 -7.69 4.02
C ARG A 140 -13.37 -6.88 5.23
N GLU A 141 -14.64 -6.94 5.61
CA GLU A 141 -15.16 -6.29 6.79
C GLU A 141 -16.26 -7.16 7.36
N ARG A 142 -16.30 -7.33 8.68
CA ARG A 142 -17.55 -7.66 9.36
C ARG A 142 -17.89 -6.57 10.37
N THR A 143 -19.16 -6.19 10.36
CA THR A 143 -19.85 -5.51 11.46
C THR A 143 -20.97 -6.40 12.00
N VAL A 144 -21.68 -5.95 13.04
CA VAL A 144 -22.86 -6.65 13.56
C VAL A 144 -24.00 -6.73 12.53
N HIS A 145 -24.01 -5.84 11.53
CA HIS A 145 -25.14 -5.65 10.62
C HIS A 145 -24.81 -5.89 9.14
N SER A 146 -23.54 -5.91 8.77
CA SER A 146 -23.06 -6.00 7.39
C SER A 146 -21.75 -6.78 7.30
N ALA A 147 -21.51 -7.38 6.13
CA ALA A 147 -20.22 -8.00 5.82
C ALA A 147 -19.81 -7.64 4.39
N LEU A 148 -18.66 -7.00 4.26
CA LEU A 148 -17.97 -6.83 2.97
C LEU A 148 -17.03 -8.01 2.78
N SER A 149 -17.05 -8.62 1.61
CA SER A 149 -16.14 -9.72 1.28
C SER A 149 -15.83 -9.70 -0.21
N LEU A 150 -14.71 -9.08 -0.55
CA LEU A 150 -14.14 -9.03 -1.90
C LEU A 150 -12.74 -9.65 -1.86
N GLY A 151 -12.47 -10.57 -2.79
CA GLY A 151 -11.17 -11.23 -2.91
C GLY A 151 -10.88 -12.32 -1.86
N GLY A 152 -9.94 -13.19 -2.24
CA GLY A 152 -9.46 -14.35 -1.50
C GLY A 152 -10.52 -15.40 -1.12
N PRO A 153 -10.10 -16.57 -0.61
CA PRO A 153 -11.03 -17.58 -0.09
C PRO A 153 -11.68 -17.09 1.22
N ARG A 154 -12.99 -17.29 1.39
CA ARG A 154 -13.68 -17.00 2.66
C ARG A 154 -13.13 -17.91 3.76
N PRO A 155 -12.60 -17.39 4.88
CA PRO A 155 -12.09 -18.24 5.96
C PRO A 155 -13.23 -18.83 6.79
N ASP A 156 -13.04 -20.07 7.22
CA ASP A 156 -14.06 -20.83 7.99
C ASP A 156 -14.22 -20.31 9.44
N ASN A 157 -13.18 -19.71 10.05
CA ASN A 157 -13.12 -19.28 11.46
C ASN A 157 -12.60 -17.85 11.64
N TRP A 158 -13.31 -16.92 11.02
CA TRP A 158 -12.78 -15.64 10.63
C TRP A 158 -12.62 -14.59 11.77
N TRP A 159 -13.07 -14.85 13.01
CA TRP A 159 -12.92 -13.89 14.14
C TRP A 159 -11.56 -13.94 14.86
N LEU A 160 -10.92 -15.11 14.96
CA LEU A 160 -9.57 -15.22 15.52
C LEU A 160 -8.50 -15.02 14.43
N SER A 161 -8.84 -15.33 13.17
CA SER A 161 -7.88 -15.28 12.07
C SER A 161 -7.62 -13.89 11.52
N VAL A 162 -8.52 -12.89 11.67
CA VAL A 162 -8.34 -11.58 11.01
C VAL A 162 -7.13 -10.82 11.57
N TRP A 163 -6.85 -10.91 12.87
CA TRP A 163 -5.65 -10.31 13.46
C TRP A 163 -4.35 -11.00 13.04
N ASP A 164 -4.35 -12.33 12.99
CA ASP A 164 -3.20 -13.11 12.55
C ASP A 164 -2.95 -12.95 11.04
N ILE A 165 -4.02 -12.90 10.23
CA ILE A 165 -3.97 -12.61 8.79
C ILE A 165 -3.49 -11.18 8.57
N HIS A 166 -3.99 -10.23 9.36
CA HIS A 166 -3.58 -8.83 9.30
C HIS A 166 -2.09 -8.68 9.64
N GLY A 167 -1.67 -9.11 10.82
CA GLY A 167 -0.29 -8.99 11.25
C GLY A 167 0.65 -9.67 10.25
N ARG A 168 0.26 -10.83 9.73
CA ARG A 168 1.02 -11.55 8.71
C ARG A 168 1.09 -10.81 7.39
N HIS A 169 -0.02 -10.35 6.80
CA HIS A 169 0.02 -9.63 5.52
C HIS A 169 0.79 -8.32 5.61
N THR A 170 0.59 -7.58 6.70
CA THR A 170 1.29 -6.33 6.94
C THR A 170 2.78 -6.58 7.17
N MET A 171 3.16 -7.61 7.94
CA MET A 171 4.57 -8.01 8.10
C MET A 171 5.18 -8.59 6.82
N GLU A 172 4.46 -9.37 6.04
CA GLU A 172 4.97 -9.96 4.79
C GLU A 172 5.09 -8.90 3.67
N LEU A 173 4.25 -7.87 3.67
CA LEU A 173 4.36 -6.76 2.72
C LEU A 173 5.41 -5.71 3.12
N LEU A 174 5.49 -5.41 4.42
CA LEU A 174 6.35 -4.35 4.94
C LEU A 174 7.68 -4.90 5.48
N ASP A 175 7.86 -6.22 5.45
CA ASP A 175 9.02 -6.96 5.94
C ASP A 175 9.42 -6.55 7.39
N GLU A 176 10.67 -6.80 7.80
CA GLU A 176 11.24 -6.28 9.06
C GLU A 176 11.22 -4.74 9.15
N SER A 177 10.81 -4.02 8.10
CA SER A 177 10.58 -2.58 8.11
C SER A 177 9.28 -2.21 8.86
N ALA A 178 9.15 -2.66 10.11
CA ALA A 178 8.14 -2.23 11.07
C ALA A 178 8.28 -0.74 11.48
N CYS A 179 9.04 0.06 10.72
CA CYS A 179 9.22 1.50 10.94
C CYS A 179 7.93 2.32 10.75
N TRP A 180 6.89 1.78 10.11
CA TRP A 180 5.57 2.40 10.16
C TRP A 180 4.92 2.30 11.56
N LEU A 181 5.33 1.33 12.40
CA LEU A 181 4.94 1.21 13.82
C LEU A 181 5.91 1.94 14.75
N PHE A 182 7.22 1.84 14.48
CA PHE A 182 8.27 2.25 15.43
C PHE A 182 9.21 3.34 14.90
N GLY A 183 9.03 3.78 13.66
CA GLY A 183 9.87 4.77 13.00
C GLY A 183 9.60 6.18 13.51
N GLN A 184 10.60 7.05 13.32
CA GLN A 184 10.55 8.43 13.75
C GLN A 184 9.56 9.22 12.89
N VAL A 185 8.67 9.96 13.53
CA VAL A 185 7.76 10.87 12.83
C VAL A 185 8.56 12.07 12.30
N ALA A 186 8.66 12.17 10.99
CA ALA A 186 9.30 13.27 10.29
C ALA A 186 8.34 14.47 10.10
N HIS A 187 7.06 14.18 9.85
CA HIS A 187 6.01 15.19 9.69
C HIS A 187 4.66 14.65 10.14
N THR A 188 3.80 15.50 10.69
CA THR A 188 2.44 15.10 11.06
C THR A 188 1.45 16.26 11.10
N GLU A 189 0.22 16.01 10.64
CA GLU A 189 -0.89 16.95 10.74
C GLU A 189 -2.20 16.23 11.06
N ASP A 190 -3.10 16.97 11.70
CA ASP A 190 -4.51 16.62 11.89
C ASP A 190 -5.35 17.37 10.86
N TRP A 191 -6.11 16.64 10.05
CA TRP A 191 -7.03 17.19 9.06
C TRP A 191 -8.47 16.88 9.44
N ILE A 192 -9.31 17.91 9.53
CA ILE A 192 -10.76 17.72 9.63
C ILE A 192 -11.28 17.53 8.21
N VAL A 193 -11.98 16.43 7.96
CA VAL A 193 -12.44 16.03 6.63
C VAL A 193 -13.94 15.75 6.66
N THR A 194 -14.63 16.00 5.55
CA THR A 194 -16.04 15.60 5.40
C THR A 194 -16.20 14.07 5.58
N PRO A 195 -17.34 13.54 6.03
CA PRO A 195 -17.52 12.08 6.19
C PRO A 195 -17.29 11.28 4.90
N ALA A 196 -16.91 10.00 5.03
CA ALA A 196 -16.80 9.08 3.92
C ALA A 196 -18.18 8.62 3.43
N GLY A 197 -18.30 8.35 2.13
CA GLY A 197 -19.48 7.72 1.53
C GLY A 197 -19.40 6.18 1.54
N PRO A 198 -20.48 5.48 1.15
CA PRO A 198 -20.46 4.03 1.07
C PRO A 198 -19.45 3.53 0.03
N PHE A 199 -18.73 2.46 0.37
CA PHE A 199 -17.78 1.87 -0.56
C PHE A 199 -18.50 1.15 -1.70
N THR A 200 -18.09 1.47 -2.93
CA THR A 200 -18.51 0.76 -4.14
C THR A 200 -17.27 0.22 -4.83
N ALA A 201 -17.24 -1.09 -5.05
CA ALA A 201 -16.18 -1.73 -5.82
C ALA A 201 -16.11 -1.12 -7.22
N GLU A 202 -14.89 -0.83 -7.68
CA GLU A 202 -14.65 -0.35 -9.03
C GLU A 202 -15.04 -1.42 -10.07
N PRO A 203 -15.43 -1.04 -11.30
CA PRO A 203 -15.57 -2.02 -12.37
C PRO A 203 -14.22 -2.67 -12.69
N PRO A 204 -14.17 -3.98 -12.96
CA PRO A 204 -12.92 -4.65 -13.33
C PRO A 204 -12.27 -4.01 -14.56
N SER A 205 -11.03 -3.59 -14.40
CA SER A 205 -10.21 -2.95 -15.43
C SER A 205 -8.74 -3.28 -15.14
N PRO A 206 -8.10 -4.14 -15.95
CA PRO A 206 -6.76 -4.66 -15.64
C PRO A 206 -5.72 -3.54 -15.61
N VAL A 207 -4.95 -3.52 -14.53
CA VAL A 207 -3.71 -2.74 -14.43
C VAL A 207 -2.55 -3.70 -14.29
N CYS A 208 -1.52 -3.49 -15.09
CA CYS A 208 -0.32 -4.32 -15.09
C CYS A 208 0.86 -3.58 -14.46
N ARG A 209 1.57 -4.24 -13.54
CA ARG A 209 2.82 -3.74 -12.95
C ARG A 209 3.93 -4.77 -13.16
N VAL A 210 5.06 -4.34 -13.70
CA VAL A 210 6.25 -5.18 -13.89
C VAL A 210 7.42 -4.57 -13.14
N VAL A 211 8.02 -5.33 -12.23
CA VAL A 211 9.21 -4.93 -11.48
C VAL A 211 10.44 -5.52 -12.15
N LEU A 212 11.40 -4.64 -12.43
CA LEU A 212 12.70 -4.90 -13.06
C LEU A 212 13.80 -4.55 -12.04
N PRO A 213 14.22 -5.50 -11.20
CA PRO A 213 15.29 -5.27 -10.23
C PRO A 213 16.64 -5.04 -10.92
N GLY A 214 17.51 -4.25 -10.29
CA GLY A 214 18.86 -3.94 -10.79
C GLY A 214 18.93 -2.92 -11.92
N LEU A 215 17.82 -2.24 -12.24
CA LEU A 215 17.73 -1.34 -13.38
C LEU A 215 17.40 0.10 -12.95
N GLU A 216 18.27 1.06 -13.27
CA GLU A 216 18.13 2.48 -12.88
C GLU A 216 17.27 3.33 -13.83
N GLN A 217 16.92 2.79 -15.00
CA GLN A 217 16.23 3.54 -16.06
C GLN A 217 15.26 2.64 -16.83
N ALA A 218 14.52 3.21 -17.79
CA ALA A 218 13.67 2.42 -18.67
C ALA A 218 14.48 1.28 -19.34
N PRO A 219 13.89 0.08 -19.49
CA PRO A 219 14.55 -1.02 -20.16
C PRO A 219 14.92 -0.65 -21.60
N PRO A 220 16.06 -1.13 -22.11
CA PRO A 220 16.48 -0.84 -23.47
C PRO A 220 15.52 -1.48 -24.47
N GLY A 221 14.83 -0.66 -25.27
CA GLY A 221 13.92 -1.12 -26.32
C GLY A 221 12.64 -0.28 -26.41
N PRO A 222 11.83 -0.50 -27.47
CA PRO A 222 10.53 0.15 -27.57
C PRO A 222 9.58 -0.43 -26.53
N LEU A 223 9.01 0.43 -25.69
CA LEU A 223 7.91 0.08 -24.80
C LEU A 223 6.56 0.28 -25.53
N PRO A 224 5.55 -0.57 -25.27
CA PRO A 224 4.21 -0.34 -25.78
C PRO A 224 3.66 1.05 -25.42
N PRO A 225 2.80 1.64 -26.25
CA PRO A 225 2.14 2.92 -25.94
C PRO A 225 1.39 2.86 -24.61
N GLY A 226 1.49 3.94 -23.82
CA GLY A 226 0.80 4.03 -22.53
C GLY A 226 1.52 3.34 -21.37
N VAL A 227 2.70 2.75 -21.58
CA VAL A 227 3.55 2.30 -20.46
C VAL A 227 4.16 3.50 -19.75
N ARG A 228 3.91 3.58 -18.45
CA ARG A 228 4.57 4.48 -17.52
C ARG A 228 5.80 3.79 -16.94
N VAL A 229 6.88 4.54 -16.76
CA VAL A 229 8.13 4.02 -16.19
C VAL A 229 8.45 4.82 -14.93
N ARG A 230 8.73 4.11 -13.85
CA ARG A 230 9.24 4.68 -12.60
C ARG A 230 10.54 3.96 -12.24
N ALA A 231 11.58 4.70 -11.93
CA ALA A 231 12.82 4.15 -11.40
C ALA A 231 12.99 4.58 -9.94
N GLY A 232 13.67 3.76 -9.15
CA GLY A 232 13.94 4.02 -7.74
C GLY A 232 15.10 3.19 -7.22
N ARG A 233 15.36 3.34 -5.92
CA ARG A 233 16.32 2.51 -5.18
C ARG A 233 15.65 2.00 -3.91
N LEU A 234 15.96 0.77 -3.52
CA LEU A 234 15.59 0.16 -2.25
C LEU A 234 16.87 -0.37 -1.63
N ASP A 235 17.22 0.12 -0.43
CA ASP A 235 18.49 -0.20 0.25
C ASP A 235 19.72 -0.04 -0.66
N GLY A 236 19.73 1.04 -1.45
CA GLY A 236 20.76 1.34 -2.44
C GLY A 236 20.70 0.50 -3.73
N ALA A 237 19.89 -0.57 -3.78
CA ALA A 237 19.71 -1.40 -4.97
C ALA A 237 18.72 -0.75 -5.95
N PRO A 238 19.10 -0.50 -7.21
CA PRO A 238 18.22 0.15 -8.16
C PRO A 238 17.12 -0.77 -8.67
N PHE A 239 15.99 -0.19 -9.05
CA PHE A 239 14.89 -0.92 -9.67
C PHE A 239 14.07 -0.01 -10.59
N THR A 240 13.35 -0.64 -11.51
CA THR A 240 12.40 0.02 -12.38
C THR A 240 11.05 -0.70 -12.33
N VAL A 241 9.96 0.07 -12.29
CA VAL A 241 8.59 -0.42 -12.40
C VAL A 241 7.97 0.09 -13.68
N LEU A 242 7.43 -0.83 -14.48
CA LEU A 242 6.57 -0.51 -15.61
C LEU A 242 5.12 -0.58 -15.17
N GLY A 243 4.36 0.48 -15.42
CA GLY A 243 2.92 0.53 -15.20
C GLY A 243 2.17 0.63 -16.51
N HIS A 244 1.19 -0.24 -16.72
CA HIS A 244 0.35 -0.25 -17.93
C HIS A 244 -1.13 -0.41 -17.55
N GLU A 245 -2.01 0.31 -18.25
CA GLU A 245 -3.46 0.08 -18.21
C GLU A 245 -3.79 -0.91 -19.33
N GLY A 246 -3.93 -2.18 -18.98
CA GLY A 246 -4.00 -3.28 -19.94
C GLY A 246 -3.54 -4.59 -19.33
N ARG A 247 -3.32 -5.59 -20.19
CA ARG A 247 -3.00 -6.95 -19.75
C ARG A 247 -1.49 -7.12 -19.62
N LEU A 248 -1.06 -8.02 -18.75
CA LEU A 248 0.35 -8.40 -18.64
C LEU A 248 0.86 -9.06 -19.93
N ALA A 249 -0.03 -9.76 -20.65
CA ALA A 249 0.30 -10.37 -21.94
C ALA A 249 0.65 -9.35 -23.05
N ASP A 250 0.31 -8.07 -22.86
CA ASP A 250 0.67 -7.01 -23.80
C ASP A 250 2.14 -6.56 -23.62
N LEU A 251 2.82 -7.04 -22.57
CA LEU A 251 4.23 -6.83 -22.29
C LEU A 251 5.03 -8.12 -22.53
N ASP A 252 6.14 -8.02 -23.27
CA ASP A 252 7.07 -9.13 -23.46
C ASP A 252 7.99 -9.28 -22.23
N LEU A 253 7.47 -9.94 -21.19
CA LEU A 253 8.17 -10.13 -19.92
C LEU A 253 9.48 -10.92 -20.08
N ALA A 254 9.51 -11.86 -21.03
CA ALA A 254 10.70 -12.63 -21.36
C ALA A 254 11.79 -11.69 -21.90
N ALA A 255 11.48 -10.88 -22.91
CA ALA A 255 12.42 -9.89 -23.46
C ALA A 255 12.89 -8.88 -22.41
N LEU A 256 11.99 -8.38 -21.56
CA LEU A 256 12.33 -7.47 -20.46
C LEU A 256 13.35 -8.08 -19.48
N SER A 257 13.30 -9.39 -19.26
CA SER A 257 14.21 -10.09 -18.34
C SER A 257 15.56 -10.48 -18.96
N ALA A 258 15.75 -10.36 -20.27
CA ALA A 258 16.92 -10.90 -20.98
C ALA A 258 18.27 -10.33 -20.49
N GLY A 259 18.28 -9.06 -20.06
CA GLY A 259 19.46 -8.39 -19.53
C GLY A 259 19.52 -8.29 -18.01
N ILE A 260 18.57 -8.90 -17.30
CA ILE A 260 18.40 -8.74 -15.85
C ILE A 260 18.78 -10.04 -15.13
N SER A 261 19.71 -9.93 -14.18
CA SER A 261 20.25 -11.09 -13.45
C SER A 261 19.30 -11.61 -12.36
N GLN A 262 18.43 -10.74 -11.85
CA GLN A 262 17.43 -10.99 -10.82
C GLN A 262 16.07 -11.38 -11.42
N PRO A 263 15.18 -12.03 -10.66
CA PRO A 263 13.82 -12.34 -11.12
C PRO A 263 13.02 -11.06 -11.43
N VAL A 264 12.42 -11.02 -12.61
CA VAL A 264 11.43 -10.02 -13.01
C VAL A 264 10.04 -10.55 -12.68
N VAL A 265 9.22 -9.73 -12.03
CA VAL A 265 7.86 -10.10 -11.63
C VAL A 265 6.85 -9.19 -12.33
N GLY A 266 5.92 -9.79 -13.06
CA GLY A 266 4.78 -9.11 -13.66
C GLY A 266 3.48 -9.51 -12.97
N LEU A 267 2.63 -8.52 -12.71
CA LEU A 267 1.29 -8.67 -12.14
C LEU A 267 0.27 -8.01 -13.06
N GLU A 268 -0.92 -8.60 -13.19
CA GLU A 268 -2.11 -7.99 -13.77
C GLU A 268 -3.26 -8.08 -12.78
N VAL A 269 -3.66 -6.94 -12.21
CA VAL A 269 -4.74 -6.86 -11.22
C VAL A 269 -5.99 -6.24 -11.87
N PRO A 270 -7.08 -7.01 -12.00
CA PRO A 270 -8.35 -6.50 -12.55
C PRO A 270 -9.10 -5.55 -11.62
N GLY A 271 -8.91 -5.66 -10.30
CA GLY A 271 -9.70 -4.93 -9.31
C GLY A 271 -10.97 -5.66 -8.88
N ALA A 272 -11.77 -5.01 -8.03
CA ALA A 272 -13.01 -5.53 -7.46
C ALA A 272 -12.87 -6.84 -6.67
N GLY A 273 -11.65 -7.27 -6.30
CA GLY A 273 -11.40 -8.58 -5.71
C GLY A 273 -11.46 -9.75 -6.70
N GLU A 274 -11.47 -9.45 -8.01
CA GLU A 274 -11.38 -10.46 -9.06
C GLU A 274 -9.98 -11.12 -9.06
N PRO A 275 -9.86 -12.40 -9.43
CA PRO A 275 -8.58 -13.07 -9.46
C PRO A 275 -7.59 -12.41 -10.42
N PHE A 276 -6.37 -12.18 -9.96
CA PHE A 276 -5.29 -11.56 -10.71
C PHE A 276 -4.41 -12.63 -11.38
N THR A 277 -3.62 -12.24 -12.37
CA THR A 277 -2.61 -13.11 -13.01
C THR A 277 -1.22 -12.57 -12.73
N TRP A 278 -0.25 -13.48 -12.75
CA TRP A 278 1.14 -13.14 -12.51
C TRP A 278 2.08 -14.01 -13.35
N ALA A 279 3.26 -13.46 -13.63
CA ALA A 279 4.33 -14.18 -14.31
C ALA A 279 5.69 -13.76 -13.76
N HIS A 280 6.62 -14.72 -13.74
CA HIS A 280 8.01 -14.50 -13.38
C HIS A 280 8.87 -14.79 -14.60
N ALA A 281 9.88 -13.95 -14.82
CA ALA A 281 10.83 -14.11 -15.90
C ALA A 281 12.26 -13.90 -15.42
N ARG A 282 13.22 -14.58 -16.07
CA ARG A 282 14.63 -14.43 -15.77
C ARG A 282 15.46 -14.78 -17.00
N GLY A 283 16.43 -13.93 -17.34
CA GLY A 283 17.41 -14.22 -18.38
C GLY A 283 16.81 -14.51 -19.76
N GLY A 284 15.65 -13.92 -20.07
CA GLY A 284 15.01 -14.09 -21.39
C GLY A 284 13.90 -15.13 -21.44
N GLU A 285 13.58 -15.77 -20.32
CA GLU A 285 12.62 -16.87 -20.26
C GLU A 285 11.56 -16.65 -19.17
N ILE A 286 10.33 -17.10 -19.43
CA ILE A 286 9.29 -17.17 -18.41
C ILE A 286 9.55 -18.39 -17.54
N THR A 287 9.83 -18.17 -16.26
CA THR A 287 10.17 -19.23 -15.31
C THR A 287 8.95 -19.76 -14.56
N ALA A 288 7.91 -18.94 -14.40
CA ALA A 288 6.66 -19.33 -13.76
C ALA A 288 5.51 -18.42 -14.19
N THR A 289 4.29 -18.95 -14.13
CA THR A 289 3.05 -18.18 -14.33
C THR A 289 1.98 -18.71 -13.40
N GLY A 290 1.04 -17.88 -13.00
CA GLY A 290 -0.10 -18.34 -12.23
C GLY A 290 -1.25 -17.36 -12.18
N ARG A 291 -2.26 -17.78 -11.42
CA ARG A 291 -3.44 -17.00 -11.09
C ARG A 291 -3.57 -17.02 -9.57
N GLY A 292 -3.92 -15.89 -8.99
CA GLY A 292 -4.12 -15.76 -7.55
C GLY A 292 -5.37 -14.98 -7.23
N GLN A 293 -5.83 -15.06 -5.98
CA GLN A 293 -6.94 -14.27 -5.49
C GLN A 293 -6.71 -13.88 -4.03
N GLY A 294 -6.86 -12.58 -3.74
CA GLY A 294 -6.63 -12.04 -2.40
C GLY A 294 -5.15 -11.79 -2.08
N ALA A 295 -4.90 -11.34 -0.85
CA ALA A 295 -3.60 -10.87 -0.41
C ALA A 295 -2.54 -11.97 -0.27
N GLU A 296 -2.89 -13.14 0.26
CA GLU A 296 -1.93 -14.26 0.45
C GLU A 296 -1.33 -14.72 -0.89
N ASP A 297 -2.17 -14.92 -1.90
CA ASP A 297 -1.72 -15.32 -3.23
C ASP A 297 -0.86 -14.23 -3.89
N LEU A 298 -1.19 -12.96 -3.63
CA LEU A 298 -0.44 -11.82 -4.16
C LEU A 298 0.95 -11.75 -3.55
N LEU A 299 1.04 -11.92 -2.24
CA LEU A 299 2.30 -12.02 -1.50
C LEU A 299 3.15 -13.18 -2.01
N ALA A 300 2.55 -14.34 -2.25
CA ALA A 300 3.23 -15.47 -2.86
C ALA A 300 3.73 -15.15 -4.29
N ALA A 301 2.95 -14.40 -5.08
CA ALA A 301 3.33 -14.00 -6.42
C ALA A 301 4.51 -13.01 -6.45
N VAL A 302 4.68 -12.16 -5.43
CA VAL A 302 5.79 -11.17 -5.38
C VAL A 302 7.02 -11.67 -4.63
N ARG A 303 6.92 -12.80 -3.91
CA ARG A 303 8.01 -13.41 -3.13
C ARG A 303 9.36 -13.54 -3.86
N PRO A 304 9.46 -13.83 -5.18
CA PRO A 304 10.76 -13.89 -5.85
C PRO A 304 11.57 -12.59 -5.84
N LEU A 305 10.95 -11.47 -5.49
CA LEU A 305 11.64 -10.19 -5.28
C LEU A 305 12.43 -10.14 -3.96
N GLY A 306 12.31 -11.13 -3.07
CA GLY A 306 12.97 -11.11 -1.75
C GLY A 306 12.35 -10.06 -0.83
N ASP A 307 13.18 -9.30 -0.13
CA ASP A 307 12.84 -8.15 0.76
C ASP A 307 12.38 -6.91 -0.04
N ALA A 308 12.26 -7.09 -1.36
CA ALA A 308 11.84 -6.09 -2.32
C ALA A 308 10.33 -6.13 -2.73
N PRO A 309 9.34 -6.59 -1.91
CA PRO A 309 7.94 -6.21 -2.14
C PRO A 309 7.80 -4.68 -2.09
N GLY A 310 8.72 -4.06 -1.34
CA GLY A 310 9.24 -2.69 -1.42
C GLY A 310 9.05 -1.99 -2.78
N LEU A 311 9.40 -2.71 -3.84
CA LEU A 311 9.55 -2.16 -5.20
C LEU A 311 8.22 -1.91 -5.90
N PHE A 312 7.13 -2.56 -5.49
CA PHE A 312 5.79 -2.20 -5.96
C PHE A 312 5.27 -0.95 -5.25
N PHE A 313 5.93 -0.48 -4.19
CA PHE A 313 5.47 0.67 -3.43
C PHE A 313 5.95 1.96 -4.09
N GLY A 314 5.06 2.96 -4.12
CA GLY A 314 5.31 4.30 -4.67
C GLY A 314 6.60 4.88 -4.10
N GLY A 315 7.25 5.78 -4.83
CA GLY A 315 8.39 6.57 -4.37
C GLY A 315 8.03 8.02 -4.60
#